data_AF-C3YKK9-F1
#
_entry.id   AF-C3YKK9-F1
#
_cell.length_a   1.000
_cell.length_b   1.000
_cell.length_c   1.000
_cell.angle_alpha   90.00
_cell.angle_beta   90.00
_cell.angle_gamma   90.00
#
_symmetry.space_group_name_H-M   'P 1'
#
loop_
_entity.id
_entity.type
_entity.pdbx_description
1 polymer ?
#
loop_
_entity_poly.entity_id
_entity_poly.type
_entity_poly.pdbx_seq_one_letter_code
_entity_poly.pdbx_strand_id
1 'polypeptide(L)'
;MSAPCGHRPAYTTAGFPAGLKVKFPCLQCPKLFVKPSTKSNRHIIINALKDCCLAGEVNNQVKGKVLEALAMSESFHYVILFRDARCQFRAVYSYNPENEKIHKLVGNGPSSIQGKMINSLYK
;
A
#
# COMPACT_ATOMS: atom_id res chain seq x y z
N MET A 1 44.40 10.29 -2.58
CA MET A 1 43.93 9.71 -1.30
C MET A 1 42.56 9.12 -1.57
N SER A 2 42.47 7.80 -1.54
CA SER A 2 41.36 6.97 -2.04
C SER A 2 40.34 6.68 -0.94
N ALA A 3 39.05 6.57 -1.29
CA ALA A 3 37.98 6.07 -0.40
C ALA A 3 38.11 4.54 -0.16
N PRO A 4 37.42 3.93 0.84
CA PRO A 4 36.03 3.49 0.64
C PRO A 4 35.10 3.44 1.89
N CYS A 5 33.83 3.12 1.59
CA CYS A 5 32.61 2.97 2.38
C CYS A 5 32.63 2.10 3.65
N GLY A 6 31.70 2.37 4.59
CA GLY A 6 30.91 1.31 5.26
C GLY A 6 30.57 1.45 6.76
N HIS A 7 29.26 1.38 7.05
CA HIS A 7 28.59 0.65 8.15
C HIS A 7 28.01 1.37 9.41
N ARG A 8 26.65 1.29 9.45
CA ARG A 8 25.70 1.12 10.57
C ARG A 8 25.74 2.05 11.80
N PRO A 9 24.63 2.73 12.14
CA PRO A 9 24.37 3.12 13.52
C PRO A 9 23.88 1.91 14.33
N ALA A 10 24.45 1.82 15.53
CA ALA A 10 24.22 0.80 16.54
C ALA A 10 22.78 0.86 17.08
N TYR A 11 22.02 -0.23 16.93
CA TYR A 11 20.85 -0.48 17.76
C TYR A 11 21.35 -1.00 19.11
N THR A 12 21.25 -0.14 20.11
CA THR A 12 21.53 -0.41 21.51
C THR A 12 20.80 -1.68 21.96
N THR A 13 21.59 -2.62 22.46
CA THR A 13 21.20 -3.81 23.20
C THR A 13 20.42 -3.42 24.46
N ALA A 14 19.09 -3.49 24.41
CA ALA A 14 18.25 -3.59 25.59
C ALA A 14 17.76 -5.04 25.70
N GLY A 15 18.07 -5.67 26.83
CA GLY A 15 17.93 -7.10 27.08
C GLY A 15 16.53 -7.67 26.87
N PHE A 16 16.47 -8.81 26.20
CA PHE A 16 15.30 -9.68 26.15
C PHE A 16 15.30 -10.61 27.38
N PRO A 17 14.29 -10.57 28.26
CA PRO A 17 14.08 -11.63 29.22
C PRO A 17 13.56 -12.89 28.51
N ALA A 18 14.18 -14.03 28.83
CA ALA A 18 13.77 -15.36 28.39
C ALA A 18 12.37 -15.70 28.92
N GLY A 19 11.44 -16.09 28.02
CA GLY A 19 10.16 -16.65 28.45
C GLY A 19 8.95 -16.44 27.53
N LEU A 20 9.04 -15.67 26.44
CA LEU A 20 7.88 -15.44 25.58
C LEU A 20 7.77 -16.51 24.48
N LYS A 21 6.88 -17.49 24.69
CA LYS A 21 6.42 -18.46 23.69
C LYS A 21 6.02 -17.71 22.41
N VAL A 22 6.85 -17.84 21.37
CA VAL A 22 6.53 -17.35 20.03
C VAL A 22 5.42 -18.23 19.47
N LYS A 23 4.17 -17.76 19.56
CA LYS A 23 3.04 -18.36 18.87
C LYS A 23 2.99 -17.74 17.48
N PHE A 24 3.54 -18.45 16.50
CA PHE A 24 3.16 -18.26 15.10
C PHE A 24 1.85 -19.01 14.88
N PRO A 25 0.76 -18.33 14.49
CA PRO A 25 -0.30 -18.98 13.72
C PRO A 25 -0.16 -18.58 12.26
N CYS A 26 0.45 -19.47 11.49
CA CYS A 26 0.09 -19.64 10.08
C CYS A 26 -1.30 -20.32 10.01
N LEU A 27 -2.03 -20.02 8.92
CA LEU A 27 -3.33 -20.60 8.52
C LEU A 27 -4.56 -20.27 9.38
N GLN A 28 -5.05 -19.05 9.19
CA GLN A 28 -6.45 -18.81 8.82
C GLN A 28 -6.53 -17.37 8.31
N CYS A 29 -6.76 -17.19 7.02
CA CYS A 29 -7.20 -15.92 6.47
C CYS A 29 -8.73 -15.91 6.55
N PRO A 30 -9.35 -15.40 7.63
CA PRO A 30 -10.79 -15.23 7.64
C PRO A 30 -11.13 -14.25 6.52
N LYS A 31 -11.96 -14.72 5.58
CA LYS A 31 -12.67 -13.88 4.62
C LYS A 31 -13.50 -12.87 5.40
N LEU A 32 -12.89 -11.73 5.75
CA LEU A 32 -13.60 -10.59 6.28
C LEU A 32 -14.33 -9.95 5.10
N PHE A 33 -15.60 -10.28 4.97
CA PHE A 33 -16.59 -9.38 4.39
C PHE A 33 -16.58 -8.11 5.24
N VAL A 34 -15.72 -7.16 4.88
CA VAL A 34 -15.75 -5.83 5.49
C VAL A 34 -16.94 -5.13 4.87
N LYS A 35 -18.06 -5.08 5.59
CA LYS A 35 -19.17 -4.16 5.30
C LYS A 35 -18.58 -2.78 4.98
N PRO A 36 -19.09 -2.06 3.96
CA PRO A 36 -18.45 -0.86 3.45
C PRO A 36 -18.35 0.16 4.58
N SER A 37 -17.16 0.25 5.17
CA SER A 37 -16.89 1.20 6.22
C SER A 37 -16.91 2.56 5.56
N THR A 38 -17.92 3.39 5.86
CA THR A 38 -18.12 4.79 5.44
C THR A 38 -17.00 5.73 5.93
N LYS A 39 -15.83 5.18 6.27
CA LYS A 39 -14.61 5.91 6.60
C LYS A 39 -13.73 5.90 5.35
N SER A 40 -13.39 7.08 4.86
CA SER A 40 -12.53 7.22 3.70
C SER A 40 -11.16 6.57 3.93
N ASN A 41 -10.69 5.79 2.96
CA ASN A 41 -9.38 5.13 3.04
C ASN A 41 -8.23 6.03 2.55
N ARG A 42 -8.53 7.30 2.23
CA ARG A 42 -7.60 8.26 1.64
C ARG A 42 -6.31 8.42 2.46
N HIS A 43 -6.42 8.66 3.76
CA HIS A 43 -5.25 8.85 4.63
C HIS A 43 -4.39 7.60 4.75
N ILE A 44 -5.01 6.42 4.80
CA ILE A 44 -4.31 5.13 4.88
C ILE A 44 -3.47 4.91 3.63
N ILE A 45 -4.05 5.17 2.45
CA ILE A 45 -3.38 5.04 1.16
C ILE A 45 -2.22 6.03 1.04
N ILE A 46 -2.41 7.28 1.47
CA ILE A 46 -1.35 8.30 1.48
C ILE A 46 -0.17 7.84 2.35
N ASN A 47 -0.43 7.30 3.53
CA ASN A 47 0.61 6.81 4.42
C ASN A 47 1.34 5.60 3.81
N ALA A 48 0.60 4.63 3.25
CA ALA A 48 1.19 3.48 2.57
C ALA A 48 2.08 3.89 1.37
N LEU A 49 1.66 4.91 0.61
CA LEU A 49 2.46 5.43 -0.50
C LEU A 49 3.73 6.12 -0.02
N LYS A 50 3.68 6.85 1.09
CA LYS A 50 4.83 7.55 1.66
C LYS A 50 5.88 6.58 2.21
N ASP A 51 5.46 5.58 2.96
CA ASP A 51 6.36 4.71 3.74
C ASP A 51 6.76 3.43 3.03
N CYS A 52 5.92 2.91 2.11
CA CYS A 52 6.16 1.61 1.47
C CYS A 52 6.44 1.71 -0.03
N CYS A 53 5.67 2.50 -0.78
CA CYS A 53 5.66 2.40 -2.25
C CYS A 53 6.51 3.45 -2.98
N LEU A 54 6.52 4.69 -2.48
CA LEU A 54 7.14 5.84 -3.13
C LEU A 54 8.13 6.55 -2.18
N ALA A 55 8.78 5.77 -1.33
CA ALA A 55 9.85 6.24 -0.45
C ALA A 55 11.10 6.57 -1.26
N GLY A 56 11.74 7.70 -0.95
CA GLY A 56 12.96 8.18 -1.62
C GLY A 56 12.75 9.25 -2.68
N GLU A 57 13.81 10.00 -2.97
CA GLU A 57 13.80 11.19 -3.83
C GLU A 57 13.43 10.88 -5.29
N VAL A 58 13.88 9.73 -5.79
CA VAL A 58 13.62 9.25 -7.17
C VAL A 58 12.13 9.15 -7.50
N ASN A 59 11.27 8.87 -6.51
CA ASN A 59 9.83 8.70 -6.71
C ASN A 59 9.00 9.91 -6.26
N ASN A 60 9.62 11.02 -5.84
CA ASN A 60 8.91 12.19 -5.33
C ASN A 60 8.00 12.83 -6.39
N GLN A 61 8.44 12.81 -7.66
CA GLN A 61 7.64 13.31 -8.78
C GLN A 61 6.35 12.48 -8.98
N VAL A 62 6.44 11.16 -8.86
CA VAL A 62 5.28 10.26 -8.97
C VAL A 62 4.36 10.44 -7.77
N LYS A 63 4.93 10.56 -6.57
CA LYS A 63 4.20 10.81 -5.32
C LYS A 63 3.37 12.09 -5.41
N GLY A 64 3.95 13.20 -5.88
CA GLY A 64 3.23 14.47 -6.06
C GLY A 64 1.99 14.31 -6.95
N LYS A 65 2.17 13.68 -8.13
CA LYS A 65 1.07 13.41 -9.07
C LYS A 65 -0.03 12.54 -8.47
N VAL A 66 0.34 11.51 -7.70
CA VAL A 66 -0.63 10.62 -7.06
C VAL A 66 -1.39 11.34 -5.95
N LEU A 67 -0.70 12.13 -5.13
CA LEU A 67 -1.33 12.91 -4.07
C LEU A 67 -2.29 13.97 -4.62
N GLU A 68 -1.93 14.62 -5.71
CA GLU A 68 -2.80 15.58 -6.39
C GLU A 68 -4.04 14.90 -6.99
N ALA A 69 -3.88 13.77 -7.67
CA ALA A 69 -5.01 12.99 -8.19
C ALA A 69 -5.95 12.50 -7.08
N LEU A 70 -5.38 12.05 -5.94
CA LEU A 70 -6.14 11.71 -4.74
C LEU A 70 -6.84 12.92 -4.13
N ALA A 71 -6.32 14.13 -4.33
CA ALA A 71 -6.93 15.37 -3.88
C ALA A 71 -8.07 15.86 -4.77
N MET A 72 -7.91 15.70 -6.09
CA MET A 72 -8.92 16.04 -7.09
C MET A 72 -10.09 15.05 -7.11
N SER A 73 -9.86 13.81 -6.67
CA SER A 73 -10.93 12.81 -6.59
C SER A 73 -11.73 12.93 -5.30
N GLU A 74 -13.06 12.89 -5.44
CA GLU A 74 -14.03 12.90 -4.33
C GLU A 74 -14.42 11.48 -3.88
N SER A 75 -13.70 10.45 -4.34
CA SER A 75 -13.99 9.07 -3.98
C SER A 75 -13.60 8.76 -2.52
N PHE A 76 -14.40 7.96 -1.82
CA PHE A 76 -14.09 7.57 -0.44
C PHE A 76 -13.18 6.33 -0.35
N HIS A 77 -13.25 5.43 -1.35
CA HIS A 77 -12.49 4.20 -1.38
C HIS A 77 -11.47 4.21 -2.52
N TYR A 78 -10.24 3.87 -2.17
CA TYR A 78 -9.12 3.77 -3.11
C TYR A 78 -8.41 2.44 -2.93
N VAL A 79 -7.84 1.94 -4.02
CA VAL A 79 -7.14 0.66 -4.09
C VAL A 79 -5.83 0.87 -4.85
N ILE A 80 -4.75 0.26 -4.37
CA ILE A 80 -3.46 0.26 -5.08
C ILE A 80 -3.32 -1.06 -5.82
N LEU A 81 -2.98 -0.99 -7.10
CA LEU A 81 -2.58 -2.15 -7.88
C LEU A 81 -1.09 -2.39 -7.71
N PHE A 82 -0.75 -3.59 -7.26
CA PHE A 82 0.60 -4.10 -7.18
C PHE A 82 0.88 -5.08 -8.33
N ARG A 83 2.12 -5.13 -8.81
CA ARG A 83 2.51 -6.10 -9.85
C ARG A 83 2.67 -7.52 -9.30
N ASP A 84 3.19 -7.65 -8.07
CA ASP A 84 3.53 -8.93 -7.43
C ASP A 84 3.71 -8.73 -5.91
N ALA A 85 3.98 -9.79 -5.14
CA ALA A 85 4.19 -9.78 -3.68
C ALA A 85 5.36 -8.89 -3.21
N ARG A 86 6.15 -8.36 -4.14
CA ARG A 86 7.22 -7.38 -3.88
C ARG A 86 6.72 -5.95 -3.66
N CYS A 87 5.42 -5.72 -3.47
CA CYS A 87 4.79 -4.41 -3.25
C CYS A 87 5.19 -3.33 -4.28
N GLN A 88 5.45 -3.72 -5.53
CA GLN A 88 5.79 -2.78 -6.58
C GLN A 88 4.54 -2.02 -7.03
N PHE A 89 4.49 -0.74 -6.67
CA PHE A 89 3.41 0.17 -7.06
C PHE A 89 3.25 0.24 -8.58
N ARG A 90 2.02 0.03 -9.07
CA ARG A 90 1.70 0.11 -10.49
C ARG A 90 0.76 1.27 -10.80
N ALA A 91 -0.34 1.34 -10.07
CA ALA A 91 -1.38 2.35 -10.26
C ALA A 91 -2.27 2.47 -9.02
N VAL A 92 -2.91 3.63 -8.86
CA VAL A 92 -4.02 3.83 -7.92
C VAL A 92 -5.32 3.83 -8.69
N TYR A 93 -6.31 3.20 -8.10
CA TYR A 93 -7.68 3.13 -8.59
C TYR A 93 -8.65 3.68 -7.54
N SER A 94 -9.74 4.30 -7.98
CA SER A 94 -10.91 4.59 -7.17
C SER A 94 -11.90 3.43 -7.24
N TYR A 95 -12.47 3.07 -6.10
CA TYR A 95 -13.48 2.02 -5.99
C TYR A 95 -14.82 2.63 -5.59
N ASN A 96 -15.87 2.35 -6.38
CA ASN A 96 -17.23 2.74 -6.04
C ASN A 96 -18.00 1.51 -5.54
N PRO A 97 -18.39 1.45 -4.24
CA PRO A 97 -19.08 0.29 -3.68
C PRO A 97 -20.47 0.08 -4.26
N GLU A 98 -21.13 1.13 -4.77
CA GLU A 98 -22.48 1.04 -5.36
C GLU A 98 -22.50 0.37 -6.74
N ASN A 99 -21.43 0.57 -7.52
CA ASN A 99 -21.35 0.06 -8.89
C ASN A 99 -20.40 -1.13 -9.02
N GLU A 100 -19.67 -1.48 -7.95
CA GLU A 100 -18.57 -2.45 -7.93
C GLU A 100 -17.54 -2.22 -9.05
N LYS A 101 -17.42 -0.96 -9.49
CA LYS A 101 -16.52 -0.53 -10.55
C LYS A 101 -15.26 0.09 -9.95
N ILE A 102 -14.13 -0.31 -10.51
CA ILE A 102 -12.81 0.20 -10.16
C ILE A 102 -12.31 1.01 -11.34
N HIS A 103 -12.09 2.31 -11.15
CA HIS A 103 -11.62 3.24 -12.17
C HIS A 103 -10.18 3.66 -11.93
N LYS A 104 -9.36 3.69 -12.98
CA LYS A 104 -7.97 4.10 -12.87
C LYS A 104 -7.90 5.59 -12.55
N LEU A 105 -7.21 5.92 -11.46
CA LEU A 105 -6.93 7.30 -11.07
C LEU A 105 -5.61 7.76 -11.68
N VAL A 106 -4.54 7.00 -11.46
CA VAL A 106 -3.18 7.36 -11.88
C VAL A 106 -2.30 6.12 -11.95
N GLY A 107 -1.32 6.13 -12.86
CA GLY A 107 -0.33 5.06 -13.02
C GLY A 107 -0.55 4.22 -14.27
N ASN A 108 0.08 3.04 -14.32
CA ASN A 108 0.19 2.24 -15.53
C ASN A 108 -0.61 0.93 -15.44
N GLY A 109 -1.78 0.90 -16.06
CA GLY A 109 -2.67 -0.25 -16.04
C GLY A 109 -3.96 -0.03 -16.85
N PRO A 110 -4.83 -1.05 -16.91
CA PRO A 110 -6.12 -0.96 -17.59
C PRO A 110 -6.97 0.16 -16.99
N SER A 111 -7.79 0.81 -17.83
CA SER A 111 -8.58 2.00 -17.42
C SER A 111 -9.70 1.66 -16.43
N SER A 112 -10.24 0.45 -16.49
CA SER A 112 -11.26 -0.04 -15.57
C SER A 112 -10.98 -1.50 -15.20
N ILE A 113 -11.14 -1.83 -13.92
CA ILE A 113 -11.02 -3.20 -13.42
C ILE A 113 -12.40 -3.66 -12.95
N GLN A 114 -12.80 -4.87 -13.36
CA GLN A 114 -14.02 -5.53 -12.89
C GLN A 114 -13.67 -6.50 -11.76
N GLY A 115 -14.61 -6.74 -10.84
CA GLY A 115 -14.42 -7.68 -9.71
C GLY A 115 -13.90 -9.06 -10.11
N LYS A 116 -14.27 -9.55 -11.31
CA LYS A 116 -13.82 -10.83 -11.87
C LYS A 116 -12.31 -10.89 -12.15
N MET A 117 -11.64 -9.75 -12.31
CA MET A 117 -10.20 -9.66 -12.59
C MET A 117 -9.35 -9.55 -11.31
N ILE A 118 -9.98 -9.51 -10.14
CA ILE A 118 -9.28 -9.37 -8.86
C ILE A 118 -8.89 -10.75 -8.35
N ASN A 119 -7.59 -11.04 -8.34
CA ASN A 119 -7.08 -12.32 -7.86
C ASN A 119 -6.94 -12.36 -6.32
N SER A 120 -6.52 -11.24 -5.71
CA SER A 120 -6.28 -11.15 -4.26
C SER A 120 -6.40 -9.71 -3.79
N LEU A 121 -6.98 -9.52 -2.60
CA LEU A 121 -7.11 -8.22 -1.93
C LEU A 121 -6.26 -8.24 -0.66
N TYR A 122 -5.50 -7.16 -0.45
CA TYR A 122 -4.60 -6.97 0.69
C TYR A 122 -5.14 -5.83 1.58
N LYS A 123 -4.94 -5.92 2.89
CA LYS A 123 -5.32 -4.91 3.89
C LYS A 123 -4.19 -4.68 4.88
#